data_AF-A0A536RS70-F1
#
_entry.id   AF-A0A536RS70-F1
#
_cell.length_a   1.000
_cell.length_b   1.000
_cell.length_c   1.000
_cell.angle_alpha   90.00
_cell.angle_beta   90.00
_cell.angle_gamma   90.00
#
_symmetry.space_group_name_H-M   'P 1'
#
loop_
_entity.id
_entity.type
_entity.pdbx_description
1 polymer ?
#
loop_
_entity_poly.entity_id
_entity_poly.type
_entity_poly.pdbx_seq_one_letter_code
_entity_poly.pdbx_strand_id
1 'polypeptide(L)'
;MSTEIPPSRAESEALQILATEHWSLLATRALTYQESLGRVNMFLTILSGAVIALALVAQADHFGPAFFAIAIFMLAVVFITGVFTVARLQSLNRDDFRWVLGMNRIRNAYLDLHPELENHFTTSSYDDMSGALRTLGIDPVGASRLGSLFHGLQTLPGMLSMIVASVGGAIGGLIAAGFGAPPVVILLSGLAAFVFAAVGMVISLSRSVKHLTPSLGPRFPSPPKSPT
;
A
#
# COMPACT_ATOMS: atom_id res chain seq x y z
N MET A 1 -16.48 14.58 49.17
CA MET A 1 -15.09 15.01 48.97
C MET A 1 -14.33 13.74 48.63
N SER A 2 -14.33 13.35 47.34
CA SER A 2 -13.72 12.10 46.90
C SER A 2 -12.22 12.27 46.93
N THR A 3 -11.57 11.57 47.86
CA THR A 3 -10.11 11.44 47.91
C THR A 3 -9.69 10.55 46.74
N GLU A 4 -9.48 11.14 45.57
CA GLU A 4 -8.68 10.49 44.53
C GLU A 4 -7.27 10.35 45.09
N ILE A 5 -6.93 9.12 45.48
CA ILE A 5 -5.58 8.75 45.85
C ILE A 5 -4.76 8.89 44.56
N PRO A 6 -3.71 9.73 44.54
CA PRO A 6 -2.89 9.87 43.33
C PRO A 6 -2.33 8.50 42.95
N PRO A 7 -2.24 8.19 41.64
CA PRO A 7 -1.74 6.90 41.18
C PRO A 7 -0.38 6.62 41.80
N SER A 8 -0.12 5.35 42.11
CA SER A 8 1.16 4.95 42.67
C SER A 8 2.28 5.37 41.71
N ARG A 9 3.45 5.77 42.22
CA ARG A 9 4.57 6.23 41.36
C ARG A 9 4.89 5.23 40.24
N ALA A 10 4.74 3.93 40.51
CA ALA A 10 4.97 2.86 39.55
C ALA A 10 3.93 2.85 38.40
N GLU A 11 2.65 3.11 38.68
CA GLU A 11 1.62 3.22 37.64
C GLU A 11 1.83 4.45 36.76
N SER A 12 2.21 5.59 37.36
CA SER A 12 2.54 6.81 36.62
C SER A 12 3.75 6.62 35.69
N GLU A 13 4.80 5.94 36.16
CA GLU A 13 5.97 5.58 35.36
C GLU A 13 5.61 4.63 34.19
N ALA A 14 4.80 3.60 34.46
CA ALA A 14 4.33 2.67 33.44
C ALA A 14 3.51 3.38 32.35
N LEU A 15 2.58 4.26 32.73
CA LEU A 15 1.79 5.07 31.79
C LEU A 15 2.68 5.98 30.94
N GLN A 16 3.72 6.58 31.52
CA GLN A 16 4.67 7.41 30.78
C GLN A 16 5.48 6.60 29.76
N ILE A 17 5.94 5.40 30.13
CA ILE A 17 6.67 4.49 29.22
C ILE A 17 5.75 4.07 28.06
N LEU A 18 4.53 3.63 28.36
CA LEU A 18 3.55 3.24 27.34
C LEU A 18 3.19 4.39 26.41
N ALA A 19 2.97 5.60 26.96
CA ALA A 19 2.72 6.81 26.16
C ALA A 19 3.90 7.13 25.25
N THR A 20 5.13 7.04 25.76
CA THR A 20 6.34 7.29 24.97
C THR A 20 6.46 6.30 23.81
N GLU A 21 6.19 5.01 24.05
CA GLU A 21 6.15 4.00 23.00
C GLU A 21 5.02 4.27 21.98
N HIS A 22 3.84 4.69 22.43
CA HIS A 22 2.73 5.05 21.53
C HIS A 22 3.11 6.21 20.59
N TRP A 23 3.74 7.25 21.13
CA TRP A 23 4.24 8.37 20.33
C TRP A 23 5.36 7.95 19.37
N SER A 24 6.25 7.05 19.80
CA SER A 24 7.28 6.45 18.94
C SER A 24 6.67 5.74 17.74
N LEU A 25 5.66 4.88 17.96
CA LEU A 25 4.95 4.19 16.87
C LEU A 25 4.23 5.15 15.92
N LEU A 26 3.59 6.20 16.44
CA LEU A 26 2.98 7.26 15.63
C LEU A 26 4.02 7.95 14.73
N ALA A 27 5.20 8.25 15.27
CA ALA A 27 6.29 8.86 14.51
C ALA A 27 6.82 7.91 13.42
N THR A 28 7.04 6.62 13.73
CA THR A 28 7.44 5.61 12.73
C THR A 28 6.40 5.46 11.62
N ARG A 29 5.11 5.51 11.97
CA ARG A 29 4.01 5.46 11.01
C ARG A 29 4.00 6.67 10.07
N ALA A 30 4.20 7.87 10.61
CA ALA A 30 4.32 9.09 9.81
C ALA A 30 5.50 9.01 8.82
N LEU A 31 6.67 8.51 9.26
CA LEU A 31 7.83 8.29 8.39
C LEU A 31 7.54 7.27 7.28
N THR A 32 6.78 6.21 7.58
CA THR A 32 6.35 5.20 6.61
C THR A 32 5.49 5.84 5.50
N TYR A 33 4.55 6.73 5.86
CA TYR A 33 3.76 7.49 4.88
C TYR A 33 4.62 8.45 4.06
N GLN A 34 5.57 9.15 4.68
CA GLN A 34 6.48 10.05 3.96
C GLN A 34 7.35 9.29 2.95
N GLU A 35 7.85 8.11 3.30
CA GLU A 35 8.58 7.27 2.34
C GLU A 35 7.66 6.87 1.18
N SER A 36 6.44 6.40 1.47
CA SER A 36 5.46 6.01 0.44
C SER A 36 5.18 7.15 -0.54
N LEU A 37 4.85 8.34 -0.03
CA LEU A 37 4.56 9.52 -0.87
C LEU A 37 5.80 9.97 -1.64
N GLY A 38 6.99 9.96 -1.02
CA GLY A 38 8.25 10.28 -1.68
C GLY A 38 8.53 9.36 -2.86
N ARG A 39 8.33 8.04 -2.69
CA ARG A 39 8.50 7.03 -3.75
C ARG A 39 7.53 7.23 -4.91
N VAL A 40 6.26 7.50 -4.61
CA VAL A 40 5.24 7.80 -5.64
C VAL A 40 5.62 9.05 -6.43
N ASN A 41 5.98 10.14 -5.75
CA ASN A 41 6.34 11.41 -6.39
C ASN A 41 7.60 11.28 -7.26
N MET A 42 8.61 10.52 -6.80
CA MET A 42 9.80 10.22 -7.60
C MET A 42 9.43 9.46 -8.88
N PHE A 43 8.58 8.43 -8.78
CA PHE A 43 8.14 7.68 -9.95
C PHE A 43 7.33 8.54 -10.93
N LEU A 44 6.38 9.34 -10.45
CA LEU A 44 5.57 10.21 -11.31
C LEU A 44 6.42 11.27 -12.01
N THR A 45 7.45 11.78 -11.34
CA THR A 45 8.44 12.69 -11.94
C THR A 45 9.22 12.00 -13.06
N ILE A 46 9.72 10.78 -12.81
CA ILE A 46 10.46 9.98 -13.81
C ILE A 46 9.57 9.66 -15.01
N LEU A 47 8.34 9.19 -14.78
CA LEU A 47 7.37 8.87 -15.81
C LEU A 47 7.04 10.12 -16.65
N SER A 48 6.78 11.25 -16.01
CA SER A 48 6.48 12.51 -16.71
C SER A 48 7.66 12.97 -17.56
N GLY A 49 8.88 12.95 -17.00
CA GLY A 49 10.11 13.29 -17.74
C GLY A 49 10.34 12.38 -18.93
N ALA A 50 10.10 11.07 -18.78
CA ALA A 50 10.18 10.11 -19.86
C ALA A 50 9.16 10.43 -20.98
N VAL A 51 7.89 10.66 -20.64
CA VAL A 51 6.86 10.99 -21.64
C VAL A 51 7.19 12.29 -22.38
N ILE A 52 7.67 13.31 -21.68
CA ILE A 52 8.09 14.59 -22.28
C ILE A 52 9.27 14.35 -23.24
N ALA A 53 10.30 13.61 -22.82
CA ALA A 53 11.44 13.30 -23.67
C ALA A 53 11.04 12.48 -24.91
N LEU A 54 10.11 11.51 -24.78
CA LEU A 54 9.58 10.78 -25.93
C LEU A 54 8.81 11.67 -26.89
N ALA A 55 8.04 12.66 -26.39
CA ALA A 55 7.36 13.61 -27.25
C ALA A 55 8.36 14.45 -28.07
N LEU A 56 9.50 14.83 -27.50
CA LEU A 56 10.57 15.54 -28.21
C LEU A 56 11.27 14.65 -29.25
N VAL A 57 11.58 13.40 -28.89
CA VAL A 57 12.19 12.43 -29.81
C VAL A 57 11.23 12.12 -30.97
N ALA A 58 9.94 11.97 -30.69
CA ALA A 58 8.91 11.75 -31.72
C ALA A 58 8.84 12.91 -32.72
N GLN A 59 8.96 14.15 -32.25
CA GLN A 59 9.00 15.33 -33.13
C GLN A 59 10.27 15.36 -34.00
N ALA A 60 11.42 14.92 -33.47
CA ALA A 60 12.67 14.89 -34.21
C ALA A 60 12.71 13.76 -35.25
N ASP A 61 12.36 12.54 -34.86
CA ASP A 61 12.49 11.33 -35.69
C ASP A 61 11.21 11.01 -36.50
N HIS A 62 10.13 11.76 -36.30
CA HIS A 62 8.86 11.60 -37.00
C HIS A 62 8.28 10.17 -36.87
N PHE A 63 8.39 9.58 -35.67
CA PHE A 63 8.03 8.19 -35.38
C PHE A 63 8.80 7.14 -36.21
N GLY A 64 10.06 7.44 -36.55
CA GLY A 64 10.96 6.51 -37.23
C GLY A 64 11.50 5.37 -36.34
N PRO A 65 12.41 4.53 -36.88
CA PRO A 65 12.97 3.39 -36.17
C PRO A 65 13.72 3.78 -34.88
N ALA A 66 14.36 4.94 -34.85
CA ALA A 66 15.11 5.40 -33.68
C ALA A 66 14.16 5.75 -32.53
N PHE A 67 13.00 6.36 -32.84
CA PHE A 67 11.94 6.60 -31.87
C PHE A 67 11.49 5.31 -31.19
N PHE A 68 11.19 4.25 -31.94
CA PHE A 68 10.74 2.98 -31.34
C PHE A 68 11.79 2.37 -30.42
N ALA A 69 13.06 2.36 -30.84
CA ALA A 69 14.15 1.83 -30.02
C ALA A 69 14.31 2.60 -28.70
N ILE A 70 14.33 3.94 -28.77
CA ILE A 70 14.46 4.82 -27.61
C ILE A 70 13.23 4.71 -26.70
N ALA A 71 12.02 4.68 -27.28
CA ALA A 71 10.77 4.57 -26.55
C ALA A 71 10.66 3.26 -25.78
N ILE A 72 10.95 2.14 -26.42
CA ILE A 72 10.90 0.83 -25.76
C ILE A 72 11.92 0.77 -24.63
N PHE A 73 13.17 1.22 -24.87
CA PHE A 73 14.20 1.22 -23.83
C PHE A 73 13.81 2.09 -22.64
N MET A 74 13.40 3.33 -22.87
CA MET A 74 13.09 4.25 -21.79
C MET A 74 11.84 3.82 -21.02
N LEU A 75 10.78 3.38 -21.71
CA LEU A 75 9.59 2.87 -21.04
C LEU A 75 9.87 1.57 -20.28
N ALA A 76 10.78 0.71 -20.74
CA ALA A 76 11.21 -0.46 -19.97
C ALA A 76 11.86 -0.07 -18.64
N VAL A 77 12.74 0.95 -18.64
CA VAL A 77 13.33 1.49 -17.40
C VAL A 77 12.26 2.06 -16.47
N VAL A 78 11.31 2.82 -17.02
CA VAL A 78 10.17 3.36 -16.25
C VAL A 78 9.32 2.22 -15.67
N PHE A 79 9.00 1.20 -16.46
CA PHE A 79 8.22 0.05 -16.03
C PHE A 79 8.89 -0.70 -14.88
N ILE A 80 10.18 -1.02 -15.01
CA ILE A 80 10.97 -1.68 -13.97
C ILE A 80 11.00 -0.84 -12.68
N THR A 81 11.26 0.46 -12.81
CA THR A 81 11.25 1.40 -11.67
C THR A 81 9.88 1.42 -11.00
N GLY A 82 8.81 1.41 -11.79
CA GLY A 82 7.44 1.33 -11.31
C GLY A 82 7.14 0.04 -10.54
N VAL A 83 7.58 -1.11 -11.05
CA VAL A 83 7.44 -2.41 -10.38
C VAL A 83 8.13 -2.40 -9.01
N PHE A 84 9.37 -1.90 -8.93
CA PHE A 84 10.08 -1.79 -7.65
C PHE A 84 9.40 -0.82 -6.69
N THR A 85 8.85 0.27 -7.21
CA THR A 85 8.10 1.25 -6.41
C THR A 85 6.87 0.59 -5.78
N VAL A 86 6.07 -0.12 -6.59
CA VAL A 86 4.91 -0.88 -6.12
C VAL A 86 5.31 -1.93 -5.08
N ALA A 87 6.39 -2.68 -5.31
CA ALA A 87 6.87 -3.69 -4.36
C ALA A 87 7.26 -3.05 -3.01
N ARG A 88 7.92 -1.88 -3.02
CA ARG A 88 8.25 -1.15 -1.80
C ARG A 88 7.01 -0.64 -1.09
N LEU A 89 6.02 -0.09 -1.81
CA LEU A 89 4.74 0.32 -1.22
C LEU A 89 4.01 -0.84 -0.55
N GLN A 90 4.04 -2.03 -1.16
CA GLN A 90 3.48 -3.23 -0.55
C GLN A 90 4.24 -3.65 0.72
N SER A 91 5.56 -3.43 0.79
CA SER A 91 6.33 -3.63 2.02
C SER A 91 5.93 -2.63 3.11
N LEU A 92 5.87 -1.34 2.76
CA LEU A 92 5.54 -0.26 3.69
C LEU A 92 4.12 -0.42 4.25
N ASN A 93 3.15 -0.85 3.44
CA ASN A 93 1.82 -1.18 3.94
C ASN A 93 1.86 -2.31 4.97
N ARG A 94 2.67 -3.36 4.76
CA ARG A 94 2.80 -4.44 5.76
C ARG A 94 3.41 -3.93 7.07
N ASP A 95 4.37 -3.00 6.98
CA ASP A 95 4.93 -2.35 8.16
C ASP A 95 3.89 -1.46 8.87
N ASP A 96 3.04 -0.73 8.11
CA ASP A 96 1.92 0.04 8.68
C ASP A 96 0.98 -0.82 9.52
N PHE A 97 0.61 -2.01 9.02
CA PHE A 97 -0.19 -2.98 9.79
C PHE A 97 0.51 -3.41 11.09
N ARG A 98 1.83 -3.60 11.08
CA ARG A 98 2.59 -3.95 12.29
C ARG A 98 2.54 -2.84 13.34
N TRP A 99 2.65 -1.59 12.91
CA TRP A 99 2.57 -0.43 13.81
C TRP A 99 1.19 -0.32 14.44
N VAL A 100 0.12 -0.52 13.65
CA VAL A 100 -1.26 -0.52 14.15
C VAL A 100 -1.49 -1.63 15.17
N LEU A 101 -0.98 -2.85 14.94
CA LEU A 101 -1.07 -3.95 15.90
C LEU A 101 -0.38 -3.60 17.23
N GLY A 102 0.82 -3.01 17.18
CA GLY A 102 1.54 -2.53 18.36
C GLY A 102 0.75 -1.46 19.12
N MET A 103 0.16 -0.50 18.40
CA MET A 103 -0.68 0.54 19.00
C MET A 103 -1.93 -0.03 19.66
N ASN A 104 -2.59 -1.02 19.05
CA ASN A 104 -3.74 -1.69 19.65
C ASN A 104 -3.36 -2.45 20.92
N ARG A 105 -2.20 -3.11 20.94
CA ARG A 105 -1.66 -3.78 22.15
C ARG A 105 -1.40 -2.79 23.29
N ILE A 106 -0.83 -1.62 22.99
CA ILE A 106 -0.62 -0.56 24.00
C ILE A 106 -1.98 -0.03 24.48
N ARG A 107 -2.96 0.09 23.58
CA ARG A 107 -4.33 0.50 23.95
C ARG A 107 -5.00 -0.49 24.89
N ASN A 108 -4.79 -1.79 24.69
CA ASN A 108 -5.23 -2.81 25.63
C ASN A 108 -4.59 -2.60 27.02
N ALA A 109 -3.28 -2.34 27.08
CA ALA A 109 -2.60 -2.06 28.35
C ALA A 109 -3.14 -0.82 29.08
N TYR A 110 -3.57 0.22 28.35
CA TYR A 110 -4.26 1.37 28.97
C TYR A 110 -5.61 0.97 29.57
N LEU A 111 -6.37 0.10 28.91
CA LEU A 111 -7.67 -0.38 29.41
C LEU A 111 -7.53 -1.36 30.57
N ASP A 112 -6.45 -2.13 30.62
CA ASP A 112 -6.13 -2.98 31.78
C ASP A 112 -5.88 -2.14 33.05
N LEU A 113 -5.26 -0.96 32.88
CA LEU A 113 -5.03 -0.01 33.97
C LEU A 113 -6.27 0.83 34.30
N HIS A 114 -7.01 1.27 33.27
CA HIS A 114 -8.15 2.17 33.39
C HIS A 114 -9.34 1.71 32.52
N PRO A 115 -10.12 0.71 32.98
CA PRO A 115 -11.24 0.14 32.23
C PRO A 115 -12.34 1.15 31.90
N GLU A 116 -12.52 2.18 32.73
CA GLU A 116 -13.47 3.28 32.53
C GLU A 116 -13.27 4.06 31.22
N LEU A 117 -12.08 3.96 30.63
CA LEU A 117 -11.75 4.64 29.38
C LEU A 117 -12.24 3.91 28.13
N GLU A 118 -12.76 2.68 28.25
CA GLU A 118 -13.18 1.87 27.09
C GLU A 118 -14.16 2.63 26.18
N ASN A 119 -15.17 3.27 26.76
CA ASN A 119 -16.18 4.03 26.02
C ASN A 119 -15.64 5.31 25.33
N HIS A 120 -14.42 5.72 25.66
CA HIS A 120 -13.78 6.91 25.11
C HIS A 120 -12.89 6.58 23.89
N PHE A 121 -12.58 5.30 23.65
CA PHE A 121 -11.74 4.89 22.53
C PHE A 121 -12.56 4.50 21.30
N THR A 122 -12.25 5.11 20.16
CA THR A 122 -12.91 4.84 18.87
C THR A 122 -12.23 3.71 18.09
N THR A 123 -10.96 3.43 18.39
CA THR A 123 -10.11 2.46 17.71
C THR A 123 -10.03 1.15 18.49
N SER A 124 -9.68 0.04 17.83
CA SER A 124 -9.68 -1.27 18.47
C SER A 124 -8.57 -1.42 19.51
N SER A 125 -8.85 -2.16 20.58
CA SER A 125 -7.85 -2.58 21.57
C SER A 125 -7.32 -4.00 21.32
N TYR A 126 -7.78 -4.69 20.28
CA TYR A 126 -7.35 -6.06 19.98
C TYR A 126 -6.16 -6.04 19.01
N ASP A 127 -5.15 -6.87 19.30
CA ASP A 127 -3.89 -6.93 18.55
C ASP A 127 -3.86 -8.06 17.51
N ASP A 128 -5.02 -8.31 16.90
CA ASP A 128 -5.19 -9.24 15.79
C ASP A 128 -5.58 -8.52 14.49
N MET A 129 -5.65 -9.27 13.39
CA MET A 129 -5.96 -8.72 12.07
C MET A 129 -7.32 -7.99 12.05
N SER A 130 -8.34 -8.53 12.71
CA SER A 130 -9.66 -7.88 12.80
C SER A 130 -9.60 -6.55 13.55
N GLY A 131 -8.87 -6.50 14.66
CA GLY A 131 -8.66 -5.28 15.42
C GLY A 131 -7.88 -4.24 14.62
N ALA A 132 -6.83 -4.65 13.90
CA ALA A 132 -6.07 -3.75 13.04
C ALA A 132 -6.93 -3.17 11.89
N LEU A 133 -7.72 -4.00 11.22
CA LEU A 133 -8.64 -3.55 10.16
C LEU A 133 -9.68 -2.57 10.70
N ARG A 134 -10.24 -2.81 11.89
CA ARG A 134 -11.16 -1.88 12.54
C ARG A 134 -10.48 -0.54 12.88
N THR A 135 -9.24 -0.57 13.39
CA THR A 135 -8.47 0.66 13.64
C THR A 135 -8.15 1.42 12.35
N LEU A 136 -7.98 0.72 11.23
CA LEU A 136 -7.79 1.33 9.91
C LEU A 136 -9.10 1.76 9.24
N GLY A 137 -10.26 1.52 9.85
CA GLY A 137 -11.57 1.82 9.26
C GLY A 137 -11.92 0.94 8.06
N ILE A 138 -11.29 -0.23 7.94
CA ILE A 138 -11.56 -1.20 6.88
C ILE A 138 -12.59 -2.20 7.41
N ASP A 139 -13.85 -2.03 7.02
CA ASP A 139 -14.93 -2.94 7.42
C ASP A 139 -14.76 -4.33 6.76
N PRO A 140 -14.60 -5.43 7.54
CA PRO A 140 -14.52 -6.78 6.99
C PRO A 140 -15.88 -7.30 6.50
N VAL A 141 -16.98 -6.61 6.82
CA VAL A 141 -18.36 -7.07 6.61
C VAL A 141 -18.81 -6.71 5.20
N GLY A 142 -18.54 -7.60 4.23
CA GLY A 142 -19.18 -7.55 2.90
C GLY A 142 -18.27 -7.58 1.69
N ALA A 143 -16.94 -7.66 1.85
CA ALA A 143 -16.04 -7.74 0.70
C ALA A 143 -16.12 -9.14 0.04
N SER A 144 -16.94 -9.28 -1.01
CA SER A 144 -16.75 -10.35 -1.98
C SER A 144 -15.31 -10.31 -2.51
N ARG A 145 -14.78 -11.41 -3.09
CA ARG A 145 -13.43 -11.41 -3.70
C ARG A 145 -13.25 -10.24 -4.69
N LEU A 146 -14.32 -9.83 -5.37
CA LEU A 146 -14.34 -8.65 -6.24
C LEU A 146 -14.29 -7.33 -5.45
N GLY A 147 -15.05 -7.19 -4.36
CA GLY A 147 -15.00 -6.00 -3.49
C GLY A 147 -13.61 -5.77 -2.86
N SER A 148 -12.93 -6.85 -2.46
CA SER A 148 -11.54 -6.80 -1.98
C SER A 148 -10.55 -6.33 -3.05
N LEU A 149 -10.75 -6.72 -4.32
CA LEU A 149 -9.92 -6.27 -5.43
C LEU A 149 -10.15 -4.79 -5.75
N PHE A 150 -11.40 -4.34 -5.81
CA PHE A 150 -11.72 -2.93 -6.04
C PHE A 150 -11.24 -2.03 -4.90
N HIS A 151 -11.33 -2.49 -3.64
CA HIS A 151 -10.76 -1.79 -2.51
C HIS A 151 -9.22 -1.72 -2.59
N GLY A 152 -8.58 -2.82 -2.99
CA GLY A 152 -7.13 -2.86 -3.25
C GLY A 152 -6.69 -1.86 -4.33
N LEU A 153 -7.48 -1.68 -5.38
CA LEU A 153 -7.23 -0.70 -6.44
C LEU A 153 -7.36 0.76 -5.98
N GLN A 154 -8.18 1.02 -4.96
CA GLN A 154 -8.33 2.35 -4.37
C GLN A 154 -7.17 2.73 -3.44
N THR A 155 -6.35 1.75 -3.03
CA THR A 155 -5.13 2.03 -2.26
C THR A 155 -4.05 2.66 -3.13
N LEU A 156 -3.15 3.43 -2.50
CA LEU A 156 -1.98 4.03 -3.17
C LEU A 156 -1.20 3.02 -4.04
N PRO A 157 -0.76 1.84 -3.54
CA PRO A 157 -0.08 0.85 -4.38
C PRO A 157 -0.96 0.27 -5.49
N GLY A 158 -2.28 0.16 -5.29
CA GLY A 158 -3.21 -0.31 -6.32
C GLY A 158 -3.31 0.64 -7.50
N MET A 159 -3.55 1.93 -7.24
CA MET A 159 -3.58 2.97 -8.26
C MET A 159 -2.25 3.04 -9.01
N LEU A 160 -1.12 3.01 -8.28
CA LEU A 160 0.19 3.04 -8.91
C LEU A 160 0.43 1.79 -9.78
N SER A 161 -0.02 0.61 -9.35
CA SER A 161 0.07 -0.62 -10.15
C SER A 161 -0.65 -0.48 -11.49
N MET A 162 -1.81 0.18 -11.54
CA MET A 162 -2.53 0.43 -12.80
C MET A 162 -1.75 1.36 -13.73
N ILE A 163 -1.08 2.38 -13.18
CA ILE A 163 -0.21 3.28 -13.95
C ILE A 163 1.00 2.51 -14.50
N VAL A 164 1.63 1.66 -13.69
CA VAL A 164 2.78 0.86 -14.15
C VAL A 164 2.33 -0.17 -15.19
N ALA A 165 1.18 -0.80 -15.01
CA ALA A 165 0.62 -1.73 -15.99
C ALA A 165 0.31 -1.03 -17.33
N SER A 166 -0.16 0.22 -17.32
CA SER A 166 -0.42 0.98 -18.55
C SER A 166 0.87 1.30 -19.31
N VAL A 167 1.98 1.57 -18.61
CA VAL A 167 3.31 1.64 -19.21
C VAL A 167 3.69 0.31 -19.88
N GLY A 168 3.42 -0.82 -19.23
CA GLY A 168 3.60 -2.15 -19.81
C GLY A 168 2.78 -2.35 -21.09
N GLY A 169 1.54 -1.88 -21.11
CA GLY A 169 0.69 -1.85 -22.29
C GLY A 169 1.26 -1.00 -23.43
N ALA A 170 1.76 0.19 -23.12
CA ALA A 170 2.41 1.07 -24.09
C ALA A 170 3.64 0.39 -24.74
N ILE A 171 4.45 -0.31 -23.95
CA ILE A 171 5.58 -1.10 -24.47
C ILE A 171 5.10 -2.19 -25.43
N GLY A 172 4.05 -2.95 -25.07
CA GLY A 172 3.49 -4.00 -25.94
C GLY A 172 2.96 -3.45 -27.27
N GLY A 173 2.31 -2.28 -27.23
CA GLY A 173 1.86 -1.59 -28.44
C GLY A 173 3.02 -1.10 -29.30
N LEU A 174 4.02 -0.47 -28.69
CA LEU A 174 5.21 0.05 -29.40
C LEU A 174 6.03 -1.06 -30.05
N ILE A 175 6.17 -2.21 -29.41
CA ILE A 175 6.85 -3.38 -30.00
C ILE A 175 6.11 -3.82 -31.27
N ALA A 176 4.80 -4.01 -31.20
CA ALA A 176 4.01 -4.41 -32.37
C ALA A 176 4.08 -3.37 -33.51
N ALA A 177 4.00 -2.08 -33.15
CA ALA A 177 4.13 -0.99 -34.10
C ALA A 177 5.51 -0.95 -34.77
N GLY A 178 6.58 -1.18 -34.01
CA GLY A 178 7.96 -1.23 -34.52
C GLY A 178 8.20 -2.37 -35.52
N PHE A 179 7.41 -3.45 -35.45
CA PHE A 179 7.41 -4.53 -36.44
C PHE A 179 6.44 -4.32 -37.62
N GLY A 180 5.83 -3.13 -37.73
CA GLY A 180 4.89 -2.81 -38.81
C GLY A 180 3.56 -3.55 -38.73
N ALA A 181 3.15 -3.98 -37.53
CA ALA A 181 1.89 -4.67 -37.34
C ALA A 181 0.68 -3.75 -37.66
N PRO A 182 -0.45 -4.30 -38.13
CA PRO A 182 -1.64 -3.50 -38.40
C PRO A 182 -2.24 -2.92 -37.09
N PRO A 183 -3.04 -1.84 -37.16
CA PRO A 183 -3.56 -1.14 -35.97
C PRO A 183 -4.28 -2.04 -34.96
N VAL A 184 -5.03 -3.04 -35.45
CA VAL A 184 -5.73 -4.01 -34.59
C VAL A 184 -4.74 -4.82 -33.76
N VAL A 185 -3.62 -5.25 -34.35
CA VAL A 185 -2.59 -6.03 -33.64
C VAL A 185 -1.86 -5.17 -32.62
N ILE A 186 -1.59 -3.89 -32.93
CA ILE A 186 -0.99 -2.93 -31.99
C ILE A 186 -1.88 -2.74 -30.75
N LEU A 187 -3.19 -2.56 -30.97
CA LEU A 187 -4.15 -2.40 -29.88
C LEU A 187 -4.24 -3.67 -29.03
N LEU A 188 -4.33 -4.84 -29.67
CA LEU A 188 -4.43 -6.11 -28.97
C LEU A 188 -3.14 -6.46 -28.22
N SER A 189 -1.96 -6.17 -28.78
CA SER A 189 -0.68 -6.40 -28.09
C SER A 189 -0.53 -5.50 -26.87
N GLY A 190 -0.90 -4.22 -27.00
CA GLY A 190 -0.88 -3.29 -25.88
C GLY A 190 -1.88 -3.66 -24.80
N LEU A 191 -3.11 -4.04 -25.17
CA LEU A 191 -4.11 -4.50 -24.22
C LEU A 191 -3.68 -5.80 -23.52
N ALA A 192 -3.13 -6.76 -24.26
CA ALA A 192 -2.64 -8.01 -23.70
C ALA A 192 -1.49 -7.78 -22.70
N ALA A 193 -0.53 -6.92 -23.05
CA ALA A 193 0.59 -6.56 -22.17
C ALA A 193 0.11 -5.80 -20.92
N PHE A 194 -0.85 -4.88 -21.07
CA PHE A 194 -1.50 -4.19 -19.95
C PHE A 194 -2.17 -5.18 -19.00
N VAL A 195 -3.04 -6.05 -19.53
CA VAL A 195 -3.78 -7.04 -18.73
C VAL A 195 -2.80 -7.99 -18.04
N PHE A 196 -1.77 -8.46 -18.74
CA PHE A 196 -0.74 -9.33 -18.17
C PHE A 196 -0.02 -8.64 -17.00
N ALA A 197 0.42 -7.40 -17.16
CA ALA A 197 1.08 -6.64 -16.10
C ALA A 197 0.13 -6.35 -14.93
N ALA A 198 -1.12 -5.93 -15.19
CA ALA A 198 -2.13 -5.65 -14.18
C ALA A 198 -2.47 -6.90 -13.37
N VAL A 199 -2.71 -8.03 -14.03
CA VAL A 199 -2.97 -9.31 -13.37
C VAL A 199 -1.77 -9.75 -12.55
N GLY A 200 -0.55 -9.62 -13.09
CA GLY A 200 0.68 -9.92 -12.35
C GLY A 200 0.80 -9.11 -11.05
N MET A 201 0.52 -7.80 -11.11
CA MET A 201 0.55 -6.91 -9.94
C MET A 201 -0.56 -7.22 -8.94
N VAL A 202 -1.78 -7.51 -9.40
CA VAL A 202 -2.90 -7.93 -8.54
C VAL A 202 -2.59 -9.25 -7.84
N ILE A 203 -2.00 -10.21 -8.55
CA ILE A 203 -1.56 -11.48 -7.96
C ILE A 203 -0.49 -11.20 -6.90
N SER A 204 0.51 -10.36 -7.20
CA SER A 204 1.55 -9.97 -6.23
C SER A 204 0.94 -9.31 -4.98
N LEU A 205 0.00 -8.38 -5.17
CA LEU A 205 -0.69 -7.71 -4.08
C LEU A 205 -1.47 -8.71 -3.21
N SER A 206 -2.24 -9.61 -3.85
CA SER A 206 -3.03 -10.62 -3.13
C SER A 206 -2.15 -11.61 -2.37
N ARG A 207 -0.98 -11.99 -2.91
CA ARG A 207 0.01 -12.82 -2.21
C ARG A 207 0.60 -12.07 -1.03
N SER A 208 0.95 -10.80 -1.21
CA SER A 208 1.45 -9.94 -0.13
C SER A 208 0.44 -9.86 1.01
N VAL A 209 -0.86 -9.71 0.71
CA VAL A 209 -1.94 -9.72 1.71
C VAL A 209 -2.07 -11.06 2.44
N LYS A 210 -1.97 -12.19 1.74
CA LYS A 210 -1.99 -13.52 2.37
C LYS A 210 -0.79 -13.78 3.28
N HIS A 211 0.32 -13.11 3.02
CA HIS A 211 1.53 -13.13 3.85
C HIS A 211 1.60 -11.94 4.82
N LEU A 212 0.49 -11.23 5.07
CA LEU A 212 0.30 -10.51 6.33
C LEU A 212 0.09 -11.51 7.47
N THR A 213 1.02 -12.44 7.63
CA THR A 213 1.17 -13.16 8.88
C THR A 213 1.61 -12.12 9.91
N PRO A 214 0.92 -11.99 11.04
CA PRO A 214 1.35 -11.10 12.10
C PRO A 214 2.79 -11.51 12.47
N SER A 215 3.78 -10.66 12.19
CA SER A 215 5.14 -10.88 12.72
C SER A 215 5.13 -10.81 14.25
N LEU A 216 4.10 -10.18 14.81
CA LEU A 216 3.73 -10.17 16.20
C LEU A 216 2.58 -11.17 16.39
N GLY A 217 2.83 -12.32 17.01
CA GLY A 217 1.74 -13.20 17.43
C GLY A 217 0.74 -12.41 18.29
N PRO A 218 -0.58 -12.53 18.03
CA PRO A 218 -1.59 -11.81 18.79
C PRO A 218 -1.53 -12.25 20.26
N ARG A 219 -1.50 -11.28 21.18
CA ARG A 219 -1.52 -11.53 22.64
C ARG A 219 -2.90 -11.27 23.22
N PHE A 220 -3.66 -10.37 22.62
CA PHE A 220 -4.99 -9.92 22.99
C PHE A 220 -5.91 -9.98 21.77
N PRO A 221 -6.28 -11.19 21.32
CA PRO A 221 -7.12 -11.38 20.14
C PRO A 221 -8.56 -10.91 20.40
N SER A 222 -9.26 -10.55 19.32
CA SER A 222 -10.68 -10.22 19.35
C SER A 222 -11.51 -11.46 19.77
N PRO A 223 -12.65 -11.27 20.46
CA PRO A 223 -13.55 -12.38 20.77
C PRO A 223 -13.99 -13.11 19.49
N PRO A 224 -14.12 -14.45 19.52
CA PRO A 224 -14.60 -15.19 18.36
C PRO A 224 -16.00 -14.68 17.98
N LYS A 225 -16.20 -14.40 16.68
CA LYS A 225 -17.52 -14.05 16.16
C LYS A 225 -18.51 -15.17 16.52
N SER A 226 -19.60 -14.82 17.20
CA SER A 226 -20.72 -15.75 17.39
C SER A 226 -21.21 -16.20 16.01
N PRO A 227 -21.48 -17.50 15.81
CA PRO A 227 -22.03 -17.98 14.55
C PRO A 227 -23.42 -17.37 14.37
N THR A 228 -23.55 -16.48 13.39
CA THR A 228 -24.83 -15.99 12.85
C THR A 228 -25.18 -16.78 11.62
#